data_AF-A0AAU2CLN1-F1
#
_entry.id   AF-A0AAU2CLN1-F1
#
_cell.length_a   1.000
_cell.length_b   1.000
_cell.length_c   1.000
_cell.angle_alpha   90.00
_cell.angle_beta   90.00
_cell.angle_gamma   90.00
#
_symmetry.space_group_name_H-M   'P 1'
#
loop_
_entity.id
_entity.type
_entity.pdbx_description
1 polymer ?
#
loop_
_entity_poly.entity_id
_entity_poly.type
_entity_poly.pdbx_seq_one_letter_code
_entity_poly.pdbx_strand_id
1 'polypeptide(L)'
;MTDQTDAQHPHEPEGGAEQVPAPTPAPAQSEKKAQRPSQRPDVSYTPVSNGMDYLVSVFQHLTEGEKPPGARDLKYTVLHLQAATEVLLKARLAREHFSLIFQNPVEATHETWESGKFKSCGTLDAFDRLRNIARLGLDANDRKRIKELGESRNALQHYGLTYNAYAIESRAARVLEFLITFIHRHLIPGLDPAEARGVERDMDSFRLQLKGIETLVKQRMNNLRSNLAKVADVTVKCPDCEQWAMVAYDGKDEGPKTTFPLARRVVVLV
;
A
#
# COMPACT_ATOMS: atom_id res chain seq x y z
N MET A 1 -34.77 74.48 -9.40
CA MET A 1 -34.78 75.32 -10.61
C MET A 1 -34.12 76.63 -10.24
N THR A 2 -32.80 76.70 -10.42
CA THR A 2 -31.91 77.84 -10.15
C THR A 2 -30.65 77.52 -10.95
N ASP A 3 -30.46 78.10 -12.12
CA ASP A 3 -29.94 79.44 -12.44
C ASP A 3 -28.43 79.38 -12.75
N GLN A 4 -28.08 79.91 -13.92
CA GLN A 4 -26.74 79.97 -14.51
C GLN A 4 -26.05 81.25 -14.03
N THR A 5 -24.75 81.17 -13.75
CA THR A 5 -23.88 82.36 -13.70
C THR A 5 -22.53 82.05 -14.35
N ASP A 6 -22.17 82.96 -15.25
CA ASP A 6 -20.90 83.15 -15.95
C ASP A 6 -19.66 83.15 -15.04
N ALA A 7 -18.51 82.76 -15.61
CA ALA A 7 -17.32 83.63 -15.73
C ALA A 7 -16.13 82.94 -16.43
N GLN A 8 -15.81 83.45 -17.63
CA GLN A 8 -14.50 83.93 -18.08
C GLN A 8 -13.24 83.01 -18.09
N HIS A 9 -12.72 82.83 -19.32
CA HIS A 9 -11.31 82.52 -19.63
C HIS A 9 -10.34 83.60 -19.13
N PRO A 10 -9.07 83.22 -18.89
CA PRO A 10 -8.01 83.88 -19.67
C PRO A 10 -6.81 82.98 -20.08
N HIS A 11 -6.36 83.23 -21.32
CA HIS A 11 -4.98 83.36 -21.80
C HIS A 11 -3.84 82.44 -21.29
N GLU A 12 -3.23 81.73 -22.25
CA GLU A 12 -1.81 81.33 -22.22
C GLU A 12 -0.89 82.56 -22.24
N PRO A 13 0.37 82.41 -21.76
CA PRO A 13 1.45 82.31 -22.73
C PRO A 13 2.51 81.25 -22.43
N GLU A 14 3.19 80.87 -23.52
CA GLU A 14 4.31 79.94 -23.65
C GLU A 14 5.47 80.21 -22.68
N GLY A 15 6.03 79.13 -22.12
CA GLY A 15 7.22 79.17 -21.26
C GLY A 15 8.13 77.95 -21.45
N GLY A 16 9.32 78.22 -21.99
CA GLY A 16 10.60 77.63 -21.58
C GLY A 16 10.78 76.11 -21.65
N ALA A 17 11.55 75.65 -22.64
CA ALA A 17 12.12 74.31 -22.65
C ALA A 17 13.19 74.17 -21.55
N GLU A 18 12.88 73.42 -20.48
CA GLU A 18 13.86 72.94 -19.51
C GLU A 18 13.94 71.41 -19.58
N GLN A 19 15.07 70.91 -20.07
CA GLN A 19 15.34 69.48 -20.21
C GLN A 19 15.50 68.82 -18.84
N VAL A 20 14.53 67.97 -18.47
CA VAL A 20 14.68 67.04 -17.34
C VAL A 20 15.63 65.91 -17.75
N PRO A 21 16.69 65.59 -16.99
CA PRO A 21 17.58 64.49 -17.32
C PRO A 21 16.85 63.15 -17.15
N ALA A 22 17.04 62.25 -18.13
CA ALA A 22 16.53 60.89 -18.06
C ALA A 22 17.09 60.14 -16.84
N PRO A 23 16.28 59.32 -16.14
CA PRO A 23 16.76 58.50 -15.04
C PRO A 23 17.73 57.44 -15.57
N THR A 24 18.93 57.40 -14.98
CA THR A 24 19.95 56.36 -15.20
C THR A 24 19.33 54.97 -14.94
N PRO A 25 19.49 53.99 -15.84
CA PRO A 25 18.97 52.66 -15.60
C PRO A 25 19.77 52.02 -14.46
N ALA A 26 19.07 51.64 -13.39
CA ALA A 26 19.62 50.80 -12.33
C ALA A 26 20.14 49.49 -12.94
N PRO A 27 21.32 48.99 -12.51
CA PRO A 27 21.86 47.75 -13.05
C PRO A 27 20.89 46.61 -12.76
N ALA A 28 20.47 45.92 -13.82
CA ALA A 28 19.65 44.73 -13.74
C ALA A 28 20.34 43.69 -12.86
N GLN A 29 19.86 43.54 -11.63
CA GLN A 29 20.21 42.41 -10.79
C GLN A 29 19.59 41.17 -11.43
N SER A 30 20.40 40.49 -12.23
CA SER A 30 20.10 39.14 -12.67
C SER A 30 20.13 38.27 -11.42
N GLU A 31 18.96 38.02 -10.84
CA GLU A 31 18.78 36.97 -9.84
C GLU A 31 19.05 35.63 -10.52
N LYS A 32 20.33 35.28 -10.64
CA LYS A 32 20.75 33.89 -10.78
C LYS A 32 20.24 33.17 -9.55
N LYS A 33 19.07 32.55 -9.67
CA LYS A 33 18.54 31.58 -8.71
C LYS A 33 19.64 30.56 -8.47
N ALA A 34 20.37 30.72 -7.36
CA ALA A 34 21.46 29.83 -7.00
C ALA A 34 20.88 28.42 -6.92
N GLN A 35 21.21 27.59 -7.90
CA GLN A 35 20.86 26.17 -7.86
C GLN A 35 21.57 25.58 -6.66
N ARG A 36 20.82 25.30 -5.58
CA ARG A 36 21.32 24.46 -4.50
C ARG A 36 21.70 23.12 -5.14
N PRO A 37 22.97 22.69 -5.07
CA PRO A 37 23.31 21.35 -5.50
C PRO A 37 22.53 20.38 -4.61
N SER A 38 21.54 19.69 -5.18
CA SER A 38 20.79 18.65 -4.48
C SER A 38 21.71 17.44 -4.33
N GLN A 39 22.47 17.40 -3.23
CA GLN A 39 23.35 16.27 -2.88
C GLN A 39 22.59 15.01 -2.43
N ARG A 40 21.25 15.01 -2.50
CA ARG A 40 20.45 13.83 -2.15
C ARG A 40 20.20 13.01 -3.41
N PRO A 41 20.51 11.70 -3.40
CA PRO A 41 20.19 10.83 -4.52
C PRO A 41 18.69 10.80 -4.76
N ASP A 42 18.29 10.58 -6.01
CA ASP A 42 16.90 10.31 -6.35
C ASP A 42 16.41 9.06 -5.62
N VAL A 43 15.15 9.08 -5.22
CA VAL A 43 14.47 7.96 -4.56
C VAL A 43 13.50 7.31 -5.54
N SER A 44 13.45 5.98 -5.53
CA SER A 44 12.55 5.17 -6.37
C SER A 44 11.64 4.33 -5.49
N TYR A 45 10.35 4.32 -5.81
CA TYR A 45 9.29 3.74 -4.99
C TYR A 45 8.33 2.94 -5.88
N THR A 46 8.69 1.70 -6.20
CA THR A 46 7.82 0.84 -7.02
C THR A 46 6.53 0.53 -6.26
N PRO A 47 5.41 0.25 -6.96
CA PRO A 47 4.16 -0.13 -6.30
C PRO A 47 4.33 -1.32 -5.35
N VAL A 48 5.12 -2.34 -5.73
CA VAL A 48 5.38 -3.49 -4.87
C VAL A 48 6.16 -3.07 -3.63
N SER A 49 7.25 -2.31 -3.78
CA SER A 49 8.03 -1.80 -2.65
C SER A 49 7.19 -0.97 -1.68
N ASN A 50 6.30 -0.09 -2.18
CA ASN A 50 5.41 0.70 -1.34
C ASN A 50 4.41 -0.18 -0.58
N GLY A 51 3.82 -1.17 -1.26
CA GLY A 51 2.90 -2.12 -0.65
C GLY A 51 3.56 -2.94 0.48
N MET A 52 4.82 -3.34 0.28
CA MET A 52 5.61 -4.03 1.31
C MET A 52 6.00 -3.12 2.47
N ASP A 53 6.38 -1.87 2.21
CA ASP A 53 6.70 -0.89 3.26
C ASP A 53 5.50 -0.61 4.18
N TYR A 54 4.30 -0.49 3.60
CA TYR A 54 3.07 -0.42 4.41
C TYR A 54 2.87 -1.66 5.29
N LEU A 55 3.20 -2.86 4.81
CA LEU A 55 3.14 -4.07 5.62
C LEU A 55 4.19 -4.09 6.73
N VAL A 56 5.42 -3.64 6.46
CA VAL A 56 6.44 -3.46 7.50
C VAL A 56 5.89 -2.57 8.61
N SER A 57 5.25 -1.46 8.26
CA SER A 57 4.62 -0.58 9.24
C SER A 57 3.46 -1.23 9.99
N VAL A 58 2.63 -2.04 9.33
CA VAL A 58 1.58 -2.84 10.00
C VAL A 58 2.18 -3.75 11.07
N PHE A 59 3.25 -4.47 10.76
CA PHE A 59 3.93 -5.33 11.73
C PHE A 59 4.51 -4.54 12.89
N GLN A 60 5.11 -3.38 12.63
CA GLN A 60 5.63 -2.50 13.70
C GLN A 60 4.53 -2.04 14.66
N HIS A 61 3.32 -1.76 14.17
CA HIS A 61 2.19 -1.36 15.02
C HIS A 61 1.49 -2.52 15.73
N LEU A 62 1.52 -3.72 15.14
CA LEU A 62 0.86 -4.91 15.73
C LEU A 62 1.77 -5.71 16.67
N THR A 63 3.09 -5.58 16.57
CA THR A 63 4.01 -6.36 17.41
C THR A 63 3.83 -5.98 18.87
N GLU A 64 3.41 -6.95 19.68
CA GLU A 64 3.25 -6.82 21.11
C GLU A 64 4.63 -6.68 21.75
N GLY A 65 4.87 -5.53 22.41
CA GLY A 65 6.04 -5.31 23.25
C GLY A 65 5.72 -5.65 24.71
N GLU A 66 6.13 -4.79 25.65
CA GLU A 66 5.71 -4.90 27.06
C GLU A 66 4.19 -4.70 27.27
N LYS A 67 3.49 -4.14 26.27
CA LYS A 67 2.06 -3.83 26.29
C LYS A 67 1.41 -4.19 24.95
N PRO A 68 0.12 -4.54 24.94
CA PRO A 68 -0.63 -4.74 23.69
C PRO A 68 -0.75 -3.41 22.90
N PRO A 69 -1.01 -3.47 21.57
CA PRO A 69 -1.13 -2.31 20.72
C PRO A 69 -2.12 -1.27 21.26
N GLY A 70 -1.69 -0.01 21.32
CA GLY A 70 -2.54 1.09 21.77
C GLY A 70 -3.52 1.55 20.69
N ALA A 71 -4.45 2.44 21.05
CA ALA A 71 -5.42 3.01 20.09
C ALA A 71 -4.76 3.70 18.88
N ARG A 72 -3.58 4.30 19.07
CA ARG A 72 -2.79 4.90 17.98
C ARG A 72 -2.28 3.81 17.03
N ASP A 73 -1.74 2.73 17.55
CA ASP A 73 -1.19 1.64 16.76
C ASP A 73 -2.26 0.92 15.96
N LEU A 74 -3.42 0.67 16.57
CA LEU A 74 -4.56 0.06 15.87
C LEU A 74 -5.09 0.94 14.73
N LYS A 75 -5.11 2.27 14.92
CA LYS A 75 -5.49 3.21 13.86
C LYS A 75 -4.53 3.13 12.68
N TYR A 76 -3.22 3.18 12.92
CA TYR A 76 -2.23 3.12 11.83
C TYR A 76 -2.15 1.72 11.20
N THR A 77 -2.35 0.67 11.98
CA THR A 77 -2.53 -0.70 11.47
C THR A 77 -3.64 -0.75 10.42
N VAL A 78 -4.83 -0.23 10.72
CA VAL A 78 -5.96 -0.27 9.77
C VAL A 78 -5.67 0.57 8.53
N LEU A 79 -5.10 1.76 8.70
CA LEU A 79 -4.77 2.66 7.59
C LEU A 79 -3.72 2.03 6.65
N HIS A 80 -2.61 1.57 7.19
CA HIS A 80 -1.51 1.00 6.41
C HIS A 80 -1.87 -0.36 5.83
N LEU A 81 -2.64 -1.19 6.55
CA LEU A 81 -3.09 -2.47 6.01
C LEU A 81 -4.06 -2.28 4.82
N GLN A 82 -4.93 -1.27 4.87
CA GLN A 82 -5.78 -0.96 3.72
C GLN A 82 -4.97 -0.47 2.52
N ALA A 83 -3.97 0.40 2.75
CA ALA A 83 -3.07 0.89 1.71
C ALA A 83 -2.26 -0.26 1.10
N ALA A 84 -1.64 -1.11 1.92
CA ALA A 84 -0.93 -2.31 1.47
C ALA A 84 -1.84 -3.21 0.62
N THR A 85 -3.07 -3.47 1.09
CA THR A 85 -4.03 -4.31 0.37
C THR A 85 -4.34 -3.75 -1.01
N GLU A 86 -4.63 -2.45 -1.10
CA GLU A 86 -4.94 -1.81 -2.36
C GLU A 86 -3.76 -1.82 -3.33
N VAL A 87 -2.58 -1.42 -2.85
CA VAL A 87 -1.39 -1.26 -3.67
C VAL A 87 -0.91 -2.63 -4.20
N LEU A 88 -0.84 -3.66 -3.36
CA LEU A 88 -0.35 -4.98 -3.76
C LEU A 88 -1.31 -5.69 -4.73
N LEU A 89 -2.63 -5.55 -4.53
CA LEU A 89 -3.62 -6.08 -5.48
C LEU A 89 -3.50 -5.36 -6.84
N LYS A 90 -3.39 -4.03 -6.84
CA LYS A 90 -3.22 -3.26 -8.08
C LYS A 90 -1.89 -3.56 -8.78
N ALA A 91 -0.80 -3.71 -8.03
CA ALA A 91 0.51 -4.07 -8.59
C ALA A 91 0.44 -5.43 -9.29
N ARG A 92 -0.22 -6.42 -8.67
CA ARG A 92 -0.45 -7.72 -9.33
C ARG A 92 -1.35 -7.59 -10.55
N LEU A 93 -2.41 -6.77 -10.49
CA LEU A 93 -3.35 -6.59 -11.60
C LEU A 93 -2.72 -5.90 -12.81
N ALA A 94 -1.86 -4.90 -12.59
CA ALA A 94 -1.17 -4.17 -13.65
C ALA A 94 -0.33 -5.09 -14.55
N ARG A 95 0.15 -6.21 -14.00
CA ARG A 95 0.92 -7.23 -14.71
C ARG A 95 0.08 -8.07 -15.67
N GLU A 96 -1.24 -8.13 -15.49
CA GLU A 96 -2.13 -8.74 -16.48
C GLU A 96 -2.29 -7.83 -17.68
N HIS A 97 -2.65 -6.56 -17.42
CA HIS A 97 -2.68 -5.50 -18.39
C HIS A 97 -2.83 -4.15 -17.69
N PHE A 98 -2.09 -3.12 -18.12
CA PHE A 98 -2.10 -1.80 -17.45
C PHE A 98 -3.50 -1.16 -17.43
N SER A 99 -4.33 -1.33 -18.46
CA SER A 99 -5.69 -0.75 -18.50
C SER A 99 -6.60 -1.25 -17.37
N LEU A 100 -6.30 -2.43 -16.79
CA LEU A 100 -7.12 -3.03 -15.74
C LEU A 100 -6.97 -2.32 -14.38
N ILE A 101 -6.04 -1.39 -14.22
CA ILE A 101 -5.95 -0.59 -12.99
C ILE A 101 -6.75 0.70 -13.06
N PHE A 102 -7.22 1.09 -14.25
CA PHE A 102 -8.05 2.29 -14.43
C PHE A 102 -9.42 2.06 -13.82
N GLN A 103 -10.05 3.09 -13.25
CA GLN A 103 -11.44 2.99 -12.81
C GLN A 103 -12.32 2.53 -13.98
N ASN A 104 -12.14 3.17 -15.13
CA ASN A 104 -12.77 2.81 -16.39
C ASN A 104 -11.72 2.33 -17.42
N PRO A 105 -11.63 1.03 -17.75
CA PRO A 105 -10.60 0.52 -18.66
C PRO A 105 -10.64 1.08 -20.07
N VAL A 106 -11.78 1.60 -20.55
CA VAL A 106 -11.87 2.18 -21.91
C VAL A 106 -11.18 3.53 -22.06
N GLU A 107 -10.89 4.21 -20.94
CA GLU A 107 -10.16 5.49 -20.92
C GLU A 107 -8.65 5.29 -20.91
N ALA A 108 -8.18 4.03 -20.85
CA ALA A 108 -6.77 3.75 -20.68
C ALA A 108 -5.96 4.06 -21.95
N THR A 109 -4.97 4.93 -21.82
CA THR A 109 -3.95 5.19 -22.83
C THR A 109 -2.56 4.98 -22.23
N HIS A 110 -1.57 4.68 -23.07
CA HIS A 110 -0.19 4.50 -22.59
C HIS A 110 0.35 5.80 -21.96
N GLU A 111 0.04 6.96 -22.55
CA GLU A 111 0.46 8.27 -22.06
C GLU A 111 -0.10 8.60 -20.67
N THR A 112 -1.39 8.35 -20.43
CA THR A 112 -2.01 8.59 -19.11
C THR A 112 -1.50 7.60 -18.06
N TRP A 113 -1.17 6.38 -18.48
CA TRP A 113 -0.55 5.38 -17.62
C TRP A 113 0.87 5.80 -17.20
N GLU A 114 1.77 6.09 -18.15
CA GLU A 114 3.16 6.46 -17.87
C GLU A 114 3.28 7.76 -17.06
N SER A 115 2.39 8.73 -17.32
CA SER A 115 2.37 9.98 -16.55
C SER A 115 1.71 9.85 -15.17
N GLY A 116 1.06 8.71 -14.88
CA GLY A 116 0.30 8.50 -13.65
C GLY A 116 -0.97 9.35 -13.53
N LYS A 117 -1.36 10.07 -14.58
CA LYS A 117 -2.50 11.00 -14.58
C LYS A 117 -3.79 10.29 -14.96
N PHE A 118 -4.23 9.37 -14.09
CA PHE A 118 -5.48 8.65 -14.28
C PHE A 118 -6.14 8.33 -12.94
N LYS A 119 -7.45 8.06 -13.00
CA LYS A 119 -8.17 7.57 -11.83
C LYS A 119 -8.07 6.05 -11.78
N SER A 120 -7.47 5.52 -10.72
CA SER A 120 -7.37 4.07 -10.54
C SER A 120 -8.66 3.45 -9.98
N CYS A 121 -8.86 2.15 -10.19
CA CYS A 121 -10.00 1.39 -9.67
C CYS A 121 -9.95 1.28 -8.13
N GLY A 122 -11.04 0.87 -7.48
CA GLY A 122 -11.03 0.60 -6.05
C GLY A 122 -10.32 -0.71 -5.69
N THR A 123 -10.06 -0.93 -4.39
CA THR A 123 -9.50 -2.19 -3.86
C THR A 123 -10.35 -3.41 -4.20
N LEU A 124 -11.68 -3.30 -4.03
CA LEU A 124 -12.60 -4.41 -4.34
C LEU A 124 -12.71 -4.65 -5.85
N ASP A 125 -12.66 -3.60 -6.67
CA ASP A 125 -12.61 -3.76 -8.12
C ASP A 125 -11.32 -4.49 -8.54
N ALA A 126 -10.18 -4.15 -7.94
CA ALA A 126 -8.91 -4.82 -8.21
C ALA A 126 -8.99 -6.32 -7.81
N PHE A 127 -9.55 -6.62 -6.64
CA PHE A 127 -9.80 -7.99 -6.19
C PHE A 127 -10.68 -8.75 -7.19
N ASP A 128 -11.80 -8.16 -7.60
CA ASP A 128 -12.77 -8.80 -8.50
C ASP A 128 -12.18 -9.01 -9.90
N ARG A 129 -11.38 -8.07 -10.40
CA ARG A 129 -10.65 -8.23 -11.67
C ARG A 129 -9.60 -9.34 -11.59
N LEU A 130 -8.83 -9.41 -10.50
CA LEU A 130 -7.88 -10.51 -10.28
C LEU A 130 -8.58 -11.88 -10.20
N ARG A 131 -9.73 -11.94 -9.53
CA ARG A 131 -10.51 -13.18 -9.41
C ARG A 131 -11.15 -13.59 -10.74
N ASN A 132 -11.82 -12.66 -11.42
CA ASN A 132 -12.70 -12.98 -12.55
C ASN A 132 -11.97 -12.92 -13.90
N ILE A 133 -11.05 -11.97 -14.07
CA ILE A 133 -10.31 -11.77 -15.33
C ILE A 133 -9.01 -12.56 -15.29
N ALA A 134 -8.19 -12.37 -14.25
CA ALA A 134 -6.92 -13.10 -14.09
C ALA A 134 -7.10 -14.54 -13.55
N ARG A 135 -8.34 -14.93 -13.23
CA ARG A 135 -8.74 -16.28 -12.78
C ARG A 135 -7.95 -16.79 -11.58
N LEU A 136 -7.55 -15.88 -10.69
CA LEU A 136 -6.92 -16.27 -9.43
C LEU A 136 -7.96 -16.91 -8.50
N GLY A 137 -7.58 -17.99 -7.83
CA GLY A 137 -8.41 -18.71 -6.86
C GLY A 137 -8.57 -17.96 -5.53
N LEU A 138 -9.13 -16.74 -5.57
CA LEU A 138 -9.36 -15.89 -4.40
C LEU A 138 -10.75 -16.16 -3.79
N ASP A 139 -10.81 -16.33 -2.46
CA ASP A 139 -12.05 -16.64 -1.74
C ASP A 139 -12.98 -15.41 -1.63
N ALA A 140 -14.29 -15.60 -1.82
CA ALA A 140 -15.30 -14.59 -1.55
C ALA A 140 -15.27 -14.09 -0.09
N ASN A 141 -14.85 -14.93 0.85
CA ASN A 141 -14.66 -14.53 2.24
C ASN A 141 -13.54 -13.48 2.40
N ASP A 142 -12.46 -13.59 1.63
CA ASP A 142 -11.37 -12.60 1.65
C ASP A 142 -11.86 -11.25 1.13
N ARG A 143 -12.65 -11.26 0.05
CA ARG A 143 -13.33 -10.06 -0.44
C ARG A 143 -14.16 -9.36 0.64
N LYS A 144 -14.93 -10.14 1.43
CA LYS A 144 -15.74 -9.62 2.54
C LYS A 144 -14.86 -9.00 3.63
N ARG A 145 -13.77 -9.68 4.02
CA ARG A 145 -12.82 -9.18 5.04
C ARG A 145 -12.17 -7.87 4.61
N ILE A 146 -11.77 -7.77 3.34
CA ILE A 146 -11.19 -6.54 2.76
C ILE A 146 -12.22 -5.40 2.77
N LYS A 147 -13.48 -5.69 2.45
CA LYS A 147 -14.57 -4.69 2.52
C LYS A 147 -14.76 -4.15 3.94
N GLU A 148 -14.85 -5.04 4.94
CA GLU A 148 -15.02 -4.67 6.35
C GLU A 148 -13.82 -3.83 6.88
N LEU A 149 -12.60 -4.13 6.42
CA LEU A 149 -11.42 -3.32 6.73
C LEU A 149 -11.54 -1.92 6.12
N GLY A 150 -11.97 -1.81 4.85
CA GLY A 150 -12.19 -0.53 4.18
C GLY A 150 -13.26 0.32 4.87
N GLU A 151 -14.35 -0.29 5.34
CA GLU A 151 -15.38 0.40 6.14
C GLU A 151 -14.83 0.90 7.48
N SER A 152 -14.02 0.08 8.17
CA SER A 152 -13.36 0.47 9.41
C SER A 152 -12.41 1.65 9.18
N ARG A 153 -11.64 1.62 8.07
CA ARG A 153 -10.76 2.73 7.66
C ARG A 153 -11.56 4.01 7.41
N ASN A 154 -12.65 3.93 6.65
CA ASN A 154 -13.49 5.09 6.33
C ASN A 154 -14.05 5.73 7.60
N ALA A 155 -14.55 4.92 8.54
CA ALA A 155 -15.07 5.44 9.80
C ALA A 155 -13.97 6.09 10.65
N LEU A 156 -12.80 5.46 10.77
CA LEU A 156 -11.64 6.03 11.48
C LEU A 156 -11.19 7.37 10.91
N GLN A 157 -11.22 7.52 9.58
CA GLN A 157 -10.74 8.72 8.91
C GLN A 157 -11.75 9.87 8.94
N HIS A 158 -13.06 9.59 8.86
CA HIS A 158 -14.06 10.62 8.52
C HIS A 158 -15.11 10.88 9.61
N TYR A 159 -15.47 9.88 10.42
CA TYR A 159 -16.66 9.99 11.29
C TYR A 159 -16.40 9.65 12.76
N GLY A 160 -15.19 9.17 13.09
CA GLY A 160 -14.87 8.64 14.40
C GLY A 160 -15.39 7.20 14.57
N LEU A 161 -14.58 6.36 15.19
CA LEU A 161 -14.88 4.94 15.38
C LEU A 161 -14.66 4.57 16.86
N THR A 162 -15.72 4.16 17.55
CA THR A 162 -15.61 3.54 18.87
C THR A 162 -15.83 2.05 18.73
N TYR A 163 -14.75 1.27 18.84
CA TYR A 163 -14.77 -0.18 18.72
C TYR A 163 -13.91 -0.83 19.78
N ASN A 164 -14.19 -2.10 20.05
CA ASN A 164 -13.34 -2.95 20.85
C ASN A 164 -11.98 -3.15 20.14
N ALA A 165 -10.87 -2.91 20.85
CA ALA A 165 -9.51 -3.06 20.34
C ALA A 165 -9.24 -4.44 19.72
N TYR A 166 -9.61 -5.51 20.43
CA TYR A 166 -9.49 -6.90 19.95
C TYR A 166 -10.31 -7.16 18.67
N ALA A 167 -11.44 -6.49 18.50
CA ALA A 167 -12.23 -6.62 17.27
C ALA A 167 -11.51 -5.98 16.06
N ILE A 168 -10.82 -4.86 16.26
CA ILE A 168 -9.98 -4.23 15.23
C ILE A 168 -8.78 -5.13 14.91
N GLU A 169 -8.08 -5.62 15.93
CA GLU A 169 -6.96 -6.55 15.76
C GLU A 169 -7.37 -7.81 15.02
N SER A 170 -8.48 -8.44 15.41
CA SER A 170 -8.97 -9.67 14.76
C SER A 170 -9.31 -9.42 13.29
N ARG A 171 -9.94 -8.29 12.96
CA ARG A 171 -10.21 -7.90 11.56
C ARG A 171 -8.91 -7.67 10.78
N ALA A 172 -7.94 -6.96 11.36
CA ALA A 172 -6.65 -6.72 10.75
C ALA A 172 -5.88 -8.03 10.50
N ALA A 173 -5.80 -8.91 11.50
CA ALA A 173 -5.15 -10.21 11.41
C ALA A 173 -5.71 -11.07 10.27
N ARG A 174 -7.02 -11.05 10.05
CA ARG A 174 -7.69 -11.79 8.96
C ARG A 174 -7.31 -11.28 7.57
N VAL A 175 -7.16 -9.96 7.38
CA VAL A 175 -6.72 -9.41 6.09
C VAL A 175 -5.21 -9.58 5.90
N LEU A 176 -4.43 -9.49 6.98
CA LEU A 176 -2.99 -9.76 6.95
C LEU A 176 -2.68 -11.21 6.56
N GLU A 177 -3.45 -12.17 7.07
CA GLU A 177 -3.35 -13.58 6.66
C GLU A 177 -3.62 -13.77 5.17
N PHE A 178 -4.66 -13.13 4.64
CA PHE A 178 -4.93 -13.09 3.20
C PHE A 178 -3.74 -12.53 2.42
N LEU A 179 -3.20 -11.38 2.84
CA LEU A 179 -2.09 -10.74 2.13
C LEU A 179 -0.83 -11.58 2.11
N ILE A 180 -0.47 -12.21 3.23
CA ILE A 180 0.70 -13.10 3.27
C ILE A 180 0.54 -14.24 2.25
N THR A 181 -0.65 -14.85 2.20
CA THR A 181 -0.95 -15.92 1.25
C THR A 181 -0.94 -15.40 -0.19
N PHE A 182 -1.55 -14.24 -0.44
CA PHE A 182 -1.60 -13.60 -1.75
C PHE A 182 -0.23 -13.25 -2.29
N ILE A 183 0.62 -12.64 -1.46
CA ILE A 183 1.99 -12.25 -1.83
C ILE A 183 2.77 -13.49 -2.27
N HIS A 184 2.76 -14.53 -1.44
CA HIS A 184 3.50 -15.75 -1.73
C HIS A 184 2.99 -16.48 -2.98
N ARG A 185 1.67 -16.65 -3.13
CA ARG A 185 1.08 -17.47 -4.20
C ARG A 185 0.90 -16.74 -5.51
N HIS A 186 0.67 -15.43 -5.48
CA HIS A 186 0.19 -14.69 -6.64
C HIS A 186 1.08 -13.51 -7.01
N LEU A 187 1.79 -12.90 -6.06
CA LEU A 187 2.67 -11.77 -6.36
C LEU A 187 4.09 -12.21 -6.72
N ILE A 188 4.81 -12.86 -5.80
CA ILE A 188 6.22 -13.25 -5.96
C ILE A 188 6.49 -13.99 -7.28
N PRO A 189 5.67 -14.97 -7.72
CA PRO A 189 6.00 -15.81 -8.88
C PRO A 189 6.15 -15.11 -10.24
N GLY A 190 5.86 -13.82 -10.34
CA GLY A 190 6.27 -13.09 -11.56
C GLY A 190 6.73 -11.66 -11.30
N LEU A 191 7.32 -11.44 -10.13
CA LEU A 191 8.24 -10.31 -9.96
C LEU A 191 9.54 -10.63 -10.67
N ASP A 192 10.31 -9.60 -11.01
CA ASP A 192 11.69 -9.82 -11.43
C ASP A 192 12.51 -10.44 -10.26
N PRO A 193 13.60 -11.16 -10.55
CA PRO A 193 14.33 -11.86 -9.50
C PRO A 193 14.90 -10.96 -8.39
N ALA A 194 15.19 -9.68 -8.67
CA ALA A 194 15.74 -8.78 -7.66
C ALA A 194 14.64 -8.25 -6.72
N GLU A 195 13.51 -7.83 -7.28
CA GLU A 195 12.32 -7.41 -6.51
C GLU A 195 11.73 -8.60 -5.73
N ALA A 196 11.69 -9.80 -6.32
CA ALA A 196 11.28 -11.04 -5.65
C ALA A 196 12.12 -11.32 -4.39
N ARG A 197 13.46 -11.26 -4.50
CA ARG A 197 14.35 -11.45 -3.35
C ARG A 197 14.15 -10.39 -2.27
N GLY A 198 13.82 -9.15 -2.65
CA GLY A 198 13.46 -8.09 -1.70
C GLY A 198 12.22 -8.47 -0.90
N VAL A 199 11.13 -8.78 -1.62
CA VAL A 199 9.86 -9.20 -1.04
C VAL A 199 10.00 -10.46 -0.18
N GLU A 200 10.78 -11.45 -0.62
CA GLU A 200 11.03 -12.68 0.14
C GLU A 200 11.72 -12.40 1.48
N ARG A 201 12.69 -11.48 1.52
CA ARG A 201 13.35 -11.08 2.77
C ARG A 201 12.39 -10.38 3.72
N ASP A 202 11.52 -9.51 3.20
CA ASP A 202 10.49 -8.86 4.02
C ASP A 202 9.52 -9.91 4.59
N MET A 203 9.10 -10.87 3.76
CA MET A 203 8.24 -11.98 4.18
C MET A 203 8.93 -12.88 5.23
N ASP A 204 10.23 -13.13 5.11
CA ASP A 204 11.00 -13.85 6.14
C ASP A 204 11.05 -13.06 7.46
N SER A 205 11.23 -11.73 7.39
CA SER A 205 11.17 -10.86 8.57
C SER A 205 9.79 -10.91 9.25
N PHE A 206 8.72 -10.85 8.46
CA PHE A 206 7.35 -10.94 8.95
C PHE A 206 7.07 -12.26 9.68
N ARG A 207 7.61 -13.38 9.18
CA ARG A 207 7.49 -14.68 9.86
C ARG A 207 8.11 -14.67 11.25
N LEU A 208 9.23 -13.97 11.42
CA LEU A 208 9.88 -13.84 12.73
C LEU A 208 9.12 -12.89 13.66
N GLN A 209 8.44 -11.87 13.12
CA GLN A 209 7.62 -10.93 13.88
C GLN A 209 6.24 -11.51 14.23
N LEU A 210 5.73 -12.45 13.42
CA LEU A 210 4.44 -13.13 13.60
C LEU A 210 4.25 -13.70 14.99
N LYS A 211 5.31 -14.23 15.60
CA LYS A 211 5.28 -14.77 16.97
C LYS A 211 4.86 -13.74 18.02
N GLY A 212 5.10 -12.46 17.76
CA GLY A 212 4.74 -11.35 18.64
C GLY A 212 3.35 -10.77 18.38
N ILE A 213 2.51 -11.42 17.58
CA ILE A 213 1.13 -10.99 17.32
C ILE A 213 0.19 -12.14 17.65
N GLU A 214 -0.23 -12.24 18.91
CA GLU A 214 -0.97 -13.41 19.40
C GLU A 214 -2.27 -13.64 18.64
N THR A 215 -3.00 -12.57 18.34
CA THR A 215 -4.28 -12.63 17.62
C THR A 215 -4.10 -13.24 16.22
N LEU A 216 -2.99 -12.93 15.54
CA LEU A 216 -2.69 -13.48 14.22
C LEU A 216 -2.28 -14.96 14.31
N VAL A 217 -1.47 -15.33 15.29
CA VAL A 217 -1.09 -16.73 15.56
C VAL A 217 -2.35 -17.57 15.84
N LYS A 218 -3.22 -17.12 16.74
CA LYS A 218 -4.48 -17.80 17.08
C LYS A 218 -5.36 -17.97 15.84
N GLN A 219 -5.53 -16.91 15.04
CA GLN A 219 -6.33 -16.94 13.82
C GLN A 219 -5.80 -17.98 12.80
N ARG A 220 -4.48 -18.00 12.57
CA ARG A 220 -3.82 -18.96 11.68
C ARG A 220 -3.95 -20.41 12.18
N MET A 221 -3.67 -20.65 13.46
CA MET A 221 -3.75 -21.99 14.03
C MET A 221 -5.17 -22.56 13.95
N ASN A 222 -6.20 -21.72 14.12
CA ASN A 222 -7.59 -22.12 13.93
C ASN A 222 -7.88 -22.57 12.48
N ASN A 223 -7.37 -21.84 11.49
CA ASN A 223 -7.54 -22.19 10.08
C ASN A 223 -6.80 -23.48 9.69
N LEU A 224 -5.62 -23.72 10.28
CA LEU A 224 -4.81 -24.91 10.01
C LEU A 224 -5.28 -26.16 10.76
N ARG A 225 -6.05 -26.00 11.84
CA ARG A 225 -6.43 -27.08 12.77
C ARG A 225 -6.93 -28.36 12.09
N SER A 226 -7.84 -28.23 11.13
CA SER A 226 -8.43 -29.39 10.44
C SER A 226 -7.45 -30.12 9.52
N ASN A 227 -6.48 -29.41 8.96
CA ASN A 227 -5.43 -30.00 8.11
C ASN A 227 -4.34 -30.64 8.96
N LEU A 228 -3.90 -29.98 10.03
CA LEU A 228 -2.91 -30.51 10.96
C LEU A 228 -3.41 -31.77 11.68
N ALA A 229 -4.71 -31.85 11.97
CA ALA A 229 -5.32 -33.05 12.54
C ALA A 229 -5.14 -34.31 11.65
N LYS A 230 -4.99 -34.15 10.33
CA LYS A 230 -4.81 -35.27 9.39
C LYS A 230 -3.38 -35.82 9.37
N VAL A 231 -2.42 -35.06 9.89
CA VAL A 231 -0.97 -35.36 9.88
C VAL A 231 -0.37 -35.14 11.27
N ALA A 232 -1.18 -35.39 12.31
CA ALA A 232 -0.84 -35.04 13.69
C ALA A 232 0.36 -35.83 14.23
N ASP A 233 0.54 -37.06 13.74
CA ASP A 233 1.63 -37.99 14.07
C ASP A 233 3.00 -37.51 13.58
N VAL A 234 3.01 -36.71 12.52
CA VAL A 234 4.23 -36.15 11.91
C VAL A 234 4.33 -34.63 12.10
N THR A 235 3.42 -34.03 12.86
CA THR A 235 3.46 -32.59 13.17
C THR A 235 4.39 -32.31 14.36
N VAL A 236 5.36 -31.42 14.16
CA VAL A 236 6.36 -31.00 15.16
C VAL A 236 6.26 -29.50 15.45
N LYS A 237 6.86 -29.07 16.56
CA LYS A 237 6.98 -27.66 16.94
C LYS A 237 7.91 -26.94 15.95
N CYS A 238 7.40 -25.88 15.32
CA CYS A 238 8.19 -25.01 14.45
C CYS A 238 9.23 -24.23 15.28
N PRO A 239 10.52 -24.21 14.89
CA PRO A 239 11.54 -23.46 15.61
C PRO A 239 11.36 -21.93 15.50
N ASP A 240 10.73 -21.45 14.41
CA ASP A 240 10.62 -20.00 14.15
C ASP A 240 9.46 -19.33 14.91
N CYS A 241 8.26 -19.92 14.84
CA CYS A 241 7.04 -19.37 15.46
C CYS A 241 6.57 -20.10 16.71
N GLU A 242 7.28 -21.16 17.09
CA GLU A 242 6.99 -22.00 18.26
C GLU A 242 5.62 -22.71 18.26
N GLN A 243 4.91 -22.75 17.13
CA GLN A 243 3.64 -23.44 17.01
C GLN A 243 3.81 -24.89 16.51
N TRP A 244 2.91 -25.79 16.92
CA TRP A 244 2.79 -27.16 16.38
C TRP A 244 2.15 -27.16 14.99
N ALA A 245 2.90 -26.69 14.01
CA ALA A 245 2.42 -26.46 12.65
C ALA A 245 3.40 -26.92 11.56
N MET A 246 4.60 -27.41 11.92
CA MET A 246 5.57 -27.91 10.96
C MET A 246 5.37 -29.40 10.76
N VAL A 247 5.25 -29.86 9.51
CA VAL A 247 5.06 -31.28 9.20
C VAL A 247 6.43 -31.89 8.86
N ALA A 248 6.94 -32.75 9.72
CA ALA A 248 8.14 -33.54 9.47
C ALA A 248 7.82 -34.63 8.42
N TYR A 249 8.72 -34.85 7.47
CA TYR A 249 8.51 -35.88 6.45
C TYR A 249 8.79 -37.28 7.04
N ASP A 250 7.92 -38.27 6.83
CA ASP A 250 8.07 -39.64 7.38
C ASP A 250 8.72 -40.65 6.41
N GLY A 251 9.08 -40.23 5.20
CA GLY A 251 9.80 -41.08 4.25
C GLY A 251 8.96 -42.13 3.52
N LYS A 252 7.61 -42.18 3.69
CA LYS A 252 6.77 -43.24 3.10
C LYS A 252 6.06 -42.91 1.79
N ASP A 253 6.14 -41.68 1.31
CA ASP A 253 5.60 -41.32 0.00
C ASP A 253 6.65 -41.54 -1.12
N GLU A 254 6.34 -42.49 -2.01
CA GLU A 254 6.99 -42.68 -3.31
C GLU A 254 6.84 -41.42 -4.17
N GLY A 255 7.80 -40.51 -4.07
CA GLY A 255 8.02 -39.43 -5.04
C GLY A 255 6.95 -38.32 -5.03
N PRO A 256 7.34 -37.04 -5.22
CA PRO A 256 6.37 -35.97 -5.30
C PRO A 256 5.55 -36.11 -6.58
N LYS A 257 4.28 -36.57 -6.47
CA LYS A 257 3.26 -36.17 -7.44
C LYS A 257 3.10 -34.66 -7.32
N THR A 258 3.71 -33.97 -8.27
CA THR A 258 3.77 -32.54 -8.39
C THR A 258 2.39 -31.94 -8.63
N THR A 259 1.75 -31.46 -7.56
CA THR A 259 0.88 -30.27 -7.61
C THR A 259 1.53 -29.04 -6.99
N PHE A 260 2.77 -29.14 -6.50
CA PHE A 260 3.60 -28.01 -6.11
C PHE A 260 5.07 -28.31 -6.48
N PRO A 261 5.63 -27.68 -7.51
CA PRO A 261 7.04 -27.83 -7.82
C PRO A 261 7.84 -26.89 -6.90
N LEU A 262 8.41 -27.46 -5.84
CA LEU A 262 9.71 -27.15 -5.24
C LEU A 262 9.90 -28.05 -4.01
N ALA A 263 10.42 -29.25 -4.27
CA ALA A 263 10.77 -30.22 -3.25
C ALA A 263 11.86 -29.67 -2.31
N ARG A 264 11.78 -30.05 -1.03
CA ARG A 264 12.63 -29.67 0.12
C ARG A 264 12.27 -28.36 0.83
N ARG A 265 11.02 -28.25 1.25
CA ARG A 265 10.58 -27.71 2.55
C ARG A 265 9.06 -27.93 2.60
N VAL A 266 8.61 -29.03 3.20
CA VAL A 266 7.24 -29.10 3.71
C VAL A 266 7.21 -28.17 4.93
N VAL A 267 7.24 -26.88 4.64
CA VAL A 267 6.80 -25.85 5.56
C VAL A 267 5.40 -25.58 5.08
N VAL A 268 4.41 -26.13 5.78
CA VAL A 268 3.05 -25.59 5.71
C VAL A 268 3.21 -24.13 6.09
N LEU A 269 3.32 -23.24 5.08
CA LEU A 269 3.39 -21.78 5.17
C LEU A 269 3.46 -21.27 6.62
N VAL A 270 4.65 -21.36 7.22
CA VAL A 270 5.01 -20.57 8.40
C VAL A 270 5.19 -19.15 7.90
#